data_AF-I6T9A4-F1
#
_entry.id   AF-I6T9A4-F1
#
_cell.length_a   1.000
_cell.length_b   1.000
_cell.length_c   1.000
_cell.angle_alpha   90.00
_cell.angle_beta   90.00
_cell.angle_gamma   90.00
#
_symmetry.space_group_name_H-M   'P 1'
#
loop_
_entity.id
_entity.type
_entity.pdbx_description
1 polymer ?
#
loop_
_entity_poly.entity_id
_entity_poly.type
_entity_poly.pdbx_seq_one_letter_code
_entity_poly.pdbx_strand_id
1 'polypeptide(L)' 'MQDYQYPLDLDWTTEEMVIVMKMWEDLELANEKGIDNARFLKSYQQFKTVIPSIGEEKN' A
#
# COMPACT_ATOMS: atom_id res chain seq x y z
N MET A 1 10.44 17.90 -8.93
CA MET A 1 10.34 16.87 -7.88
C MET A 1 8.88 16.50 -7.87
N GLN A 2 8.53 15.26 -8.25
CA GLN A 2 7.13 14.84 -8.21
C GLN A 2 6.77 14.77 -6.72
N ASP A 3 5.86 15.64 -6.28
CA ASP A 3 5.32 15.60 -4.93
C ASP A 3 4.47 14.33 -4.82
N TYR A 4 5.11 13.24 -4.42
CA TYR A 4 4.42 12.02 -4.01
C TYR A 4 3.66 12.35 -2.73
N GLN A 5 2.45 12.88 -2.88
CA GLN A 5 1.48 12.91 -1.81
C GLN A 5 1.07 11.46 -1.57
N TYR A 6 1.74 10.81 -0.63
CA TYR A 6 1.17 9.64 0.02
C TYR A 6 -0.20 10.04 0.56
N PRO A 7 -1.23 9.19 0.44
CA PRO A 7 -2.48 9.41 1.13
C PRO A 7 -2.18 9.41 2.63
N LEU A 8 -1.91 10.57 3.21
CA LEU A 8 -1.67 10.73 4.63
C LEU A 8 -3.03 10.94 5.27
N ASP A 9 -3.68 9.83 5.59
CA ASP A 9 -4.77 9.87 6.56
C ASP A 9 -4.14 10.13 7.93
N LEU A 10 -4.51 11.26 8.56
CA LEU A 10 -3.95 11.67 9.85
C LEU A 10 -4.42 10.76 11.00
N ASP A 11 -5.40 9.91 10.75
CA ASP A 11 -5.91 8.94 11.71
C ASP A 11 -5.10 7.65 11.74
N TRP A 12 -4.15 7.45 10.81
CA TRP A 12 -3.29 6.27 10.80
C TRP A 12 -2.22 6.31 11.89
N THR A 13 -2.07 5.18 12.56
CA THR A 13 -0.95 4.88 13.42
C THR A 13 0.36 4.83 12.63
N THR A 14 1.48 4.87 13.35
CA THR A 14 2.80 4.74 12.72
C THR A 14 2.97 3.40 12.00
N GLU A 15 2.46 2.30 12.58
CA GLU A 15 2.46 1.00 11.90
C GLU A 15 1.67 1.01 10.59
N GLU A 16 0.49 1.62 10.57
CA GLU A 16 -0.35 1.70 9.37
C GLU A 16 0.31 2.51 8.25
N MET A 17 0.95 3.63 8.59
CA MET A 17 1.74 4.41 7.62
C MET A 17 2.88 3.57 7.01
N VAL A 18 3.58 2.79 7.82
CA VAL A 18 4.65 1.89 7.34
C VAL A 18 4.10 0.84 6.38
N ILE A 19 2.94 0.26 6.69
CA ILE A 19 2.28 -0.73 5.82
C ILE A 19 1.93 -0.11 4.46
N VAL A 20 1.36 1.10 4.45
CA VAL A 20 0.98 1.78 3.19
C VAL A 20 2.21 2.15 2.38
N MET A 21 3.23 2.77 2.98
CA MET A 21 4.49 3.07 2.30
C MET A 21 5.12 1.82 1.70
N LYS A 22 5.06 0.68 2.42
CA LYS A 22 5.63 -0.57 1.93
C LYS A 22 4.98 -1.08 0.64
N MET A 23 3.67 -0.91 0.52
CA MET A 23 2.93 -1.27 -0.68
C MET A 23 3.38 -0.44 -1.89
N TRP A 24 3.60 0.87 -1.70
CA TRP A 24 4.09 1.76 -2.75
C TRP A 24 5.52 1.43 -3.18
N GLU A 25 6.43 1.17 -2.24
CA GLU A 25 7.79 0.71 -2.57
C GLU A 25 7.78 -0.56 -3.41
N ASP A 26 6.99 -1.56 -3.01
CA ASP A 26 6.93 -2.84 -3.71
C ASP A 26 6.24 -2.71 -5.08
N LEU A 27 5.32 -1.74 -5.25
CA LEU A 27 4.72 -1.38 -6.55
C LEU A 27 5.73 -0.73 -7.49
N GLU A 28 6.50 0.25 -7.00
CA GLU A 28 7.58 0.87 -7.77
C GLU A 28 8.61 -0.17 -8.20
N LEU A 29 9.03 -1.04 -7.28
CA LEU A 29 9.97 -2.12 -7.58
C LEU A 29 9.42 -3.08 -8.64
N ALA A 30 8.14 -3.47 -8.54
CA ALA A 30 7.48 -4.31 -9.53
C ALA A 30 7.50 -3.68 -10.93
N ASN A 31 7.27 -2.36 -11.02
CA ASN A 31 7.22 -1.64 -12.29
C ASN A 31 8.60 -1.35 -12.89
N GLU A 32 9.63 -1.15 -12.06
CA GLU A 32 10.97 -0.81 -12.53
C GLU A 32 11.87 -2.01 -12.81
N LYS A 33 11.85 -3.03 -11.93
CA LYS A 33 12.82 -4.13 -11.93
C LYS A 33 12.17 -5.51 -11.84
N GLY A 34 10.88 -5.55 -11.54
CA GLY A 34 10.20 -6.77 -11.15
C GLY A 34 10.45 -7.13 -9.69
N ILE A 35 9.51 -7.89 -9.12
CA ILE A 35 9.52 -8.35 -7.73
C ILE A 35 8.94 -9.77 -7.69
N ASP A 36 9.32 -10.56 -6.67
CA ASP A 36 8.68 -11.85 -6.42
C ASP A 36 7.18 -11.67 -6.14
N ASN A 37 6.34 -12.50 -6.78
CA ASN A 37 4.89 -12.43 -6.65
C ASN A 37 4.42 -12.66 -5.22
N ALA A 38 5.04 -13.58 -4.47
CA ALA A 38 4.62 -13.86 -3.09
C ALA A 38 4.96 -12.68 -2.18
N ARG A 39 6.09 -12.00 -2.40
CA ARG A 39 6.42 -10.76 -1.71
C ARG A 39 5.39 -9.67 -2.00
N PHE A 40 5.08 -9.41 -3.28
CA PHE A 40 4.13 -8.37 -3.66
C PHE A 40 2.74 -8.64 -3.06
N LEU A 41 2.26 -9.88 -3.15
CA LEU A 41 0.97 -10.28 -2.59
C LEU A 41 0.92 -10.13 -1.07
N LYS A 42 2.03 -10.39 -0.36
CA LYS A 42 2.10 -10.17 1.09
C LYS A 42 1.93 -8.69 1.45
N SER A 43 2.66 -7.80 0.77
CA SER A 43 2.55 -6.35 0.96
C SER A 43 1.14 -5.86 0.62
N TYR A 44 0.55 -6.40 -0.45
CA TYR A 44 -0.85 -6.12 -0.80
C TYR A 44 -1.84 -6.57 0.28
N GLN A 45 -1.71 -7.78 0.81
CA GLN A 45 -2.58 -8.27 1.89
C GLN A 45 -2.50 -7.39 3.13
N GLN A 46 -1.31 -6.96 3.53
CA GLN A 46 -1.14 -6.04 4.65
C GLN A 46 -1.75 -4.66 4.35
N PHE A 47 -1.53 -4.14 3.15
CA PHE A 47 -2.16 -2.90 2.72
C PHE A 47 -3.69 -2.96 2.81
N LYS A 48 -4.30 -4.10 2.48
CA LYS A 48 -5.75 -4.31 2.58
C LYS A 48 -6.28 -4.35 4.01
N THR A 49 -5.44 -4.59 5.03
CA THR A 49 -5.89 -4.48 6.44
C THR A 49 -6.01 -3.02 6.89
N VAL A 50 -5.28 -2.10 6.25
CA VAL A 50 -5.31 -0.66 6.54
C VAL A 50 -6.34 0.04 5.66
N ILE A 51 -6.36 -0.29 4.35
CA ILE A 51 -7.29 0.27 3.38
C ILE A 51 -8.20 -0.85 2.86
N PRO A 52 -9.36 -1.10 3.49
CA PRO A 52 -10.34 -2.05 2.97
C PRO A 52 -10.81 -1.62 1.58
N SER A 53 -11.26 -2.57 0.76
CA SER A 53 -11.66 -2.25 -0.60
C SER A 53 -12.88 -1.33 -0.57
N ILE A 54 -12.82 -0.22 -1.31
CA ILE A 54 -13.94 0.71 -1.54
C ILE A 54 -15.19 -0.02 -2.11
N GLY A 55 -15.05 -1.29 -2.54
CA GLY A 55 -16.13 -2.15 -3.04
C GLY A 55 -16.83 -3.07 -2.03
N GLU A 56 -16.49 -3.05 -0.73
CA GLU A 56 -17.22 -3.85 0.29
C GLU A 56 -18.34 -3.07 1.01
N GLU A 57 -18.53 -1.78 0.71
CA GLU A 57 -19.75 -1.04 1.09
C GLU A 57 -20.47 -0.46 -0.14
N LYS A 58 -21.27 -1.32 -0.77
CA LYS A 58 -22.53 -0.91 -1.39
C LYS A 58 -23.56 -2.02 -1.19
N ASN A 59 -24.21 -2.01 -0.02
CA ASN A 59 -25.55 -2.54 0.19
C ASN A 59 -26.43 -1.42 0.73
#